data_AF-A0A9W5YP90-F1
#
_entry.id   AF-A0A9W5YP90-F1
#
_cell.length_a   1.000
_cell.length_b   1.000
_cell.length_c   1.000
_cell.angle_alpha   90.00
_cell.angle_beta   90.00
_cell.angle_gamma   90.00
#
_symmetry.space_group_name_H-M   'P 1'
#
loop_
_entity.id
_entity.type
_entity.pdbx_description
1 polymer ?
#
loop_
_entity_poly.entity_id
_entity_poly.type
_entity_poly.pdbx_seq_one_letter_code
_entity_poly.pdbx_strand_id
1 'polypeptide(L)'
;MKVLPDSIGSIPVDWVPIDIAARSIVQIACGKRNDRLASTGSNHAEVFHITNPHISHWEPLAQGISQACSCKIIPLKEWVQNLKNRLSDPRMDEWGVREIPAATLLGFFSSVADSEGWVRPPADTTNAQKRSAALRALGPVDVSMMKVWLRQWGDWIPELRV
;
A
#
# COMPACT_ATOMS: atom_id res chain seq x y z
N MET A 1 15.00 -7.66 -18.62
CA MET A 1 15.41 -7.98 -17.24
C MET A 1 14.29 -7.53 -16.30
N LYS A 2 13.85 -8.36 -15.35
CA LYS A 2 12.80 -7.98 -14.39
C LYS A 2 13.41 -7.13 -13.28
N VAL A 3 12.82 -5.98 -12.98
CA VAL A 3 13.33 -5.01 -12.02
C VAL A 3 12.23 -4.52 -11.08
N LEU A 4 12.61 -4.23 -9.83
CA LEU A 4 11.76 -3.71 -8.76
C LEU A 4 12.41 -2.44 -8.18
N PRO A 5 11.65 -1.38 -7.88
CA PRO A 5 12.22 -0.20 -7.24
C PRO A 5 12.56 -0.47 -5.77
N ASP A 6 13.68 0.10 -5.32
CA ASP A 6 14.18 0.05 -3.94
C ASP A 6 13.36 0.88 -2.94
N SER A 7 12.45 1.70 -3.44
CA SER A 7 11.58 2.59 -2.68
C SER A 7 10.27 2.82 -3.43
N ILE A 8 9.22 3.19 -2.69
CA ILE A 8 7.95 3.68 -3.24
C ILE A 8 7.83 5.20 -3.01
N GLY A 9 8.97 5.88 -3.03
CA GLY A 9 9.11 7.28 -2.65
C GLY A 9 8.81 7.50 -1.16
N SER A 10 8.12 8.59 -0.86
CA SER A 10 7.75 8.98 0.51
C SER A 10 6.42 8.42 1.00
N ILE A 11 5.85 7.46 0.27
CA ILE A 11 4.61 6.79 0.64
C ILE A 11 4.90 5.85 1.83
N PRO A 12 4.29 6.07 3.00
CA PRO A 12 4.50 5.19 4.14
C PRO A 12 3.86 3.82 3.89
N VAL A 13 4.49 2.77 4.42
CA VAL A 13 3.90 1.43 4.45
C VAL A 13 3.05 1.30 5.72
N ASP A 14 1.90 1.96 5.72
CA ASP A 14 0.91 1.95 6.79
C ASP A 14 -0.39 1.25 6.37
N TRP A 15 -0.24 0.20 5.55
CA TRP A 15 -1.34 -0.49 4.90
C TRP A 15 -2.14 -1.34 5.89
N VAL A 16 -3.45 -1.39 5.67
CA VAL A 16 -4.39 -2.16 6.49
C VAL A 16 -4.96 -3.30 5.63
N PRO A 17 -4.84 -4.57 6.06
CA PRO A 17 -5.54 -5.67 5.41
C PRO A 17 -7.05 -5.41 5.34
N ILE A 18 -7.68 -5.76 4.22
CA ILE A 18 -9.08 -5.39 3.95
C ILE A 18 -10.05 -5.99 4.98
N ASP A 19 -9.78 -7.18 5.50
CA ASP A 19 -10.57 -7.84 6.54
C ASP A 19 -10.46 -7.11 7.88
N ILE A 20 -9.28 -6.59 8.23
CA ILE A 20 -9.05 -5.77 9.42
C ILE A 20 -9.71 -4.40 9.28
N ALA A 21 -9.65 -3.79 8.09
CA ALA A 21 -10.35 -2.55 7.80
C ALA A 21 -11.87 -2.72 7.96
N ALA A 22 -12.45 -3.75 7.33
CA ALA A 22 -13.87 -4.06 7.44
C ALA A 22 -14.29 -4.33 8.89
N ARG A 23 -13.53 -5.16 9.62
CA ARG A 23 -13.80 -5.44 11.04
C ARG A 23 -13.74 -4.17 11.90
N SER A 24 -12.79 -3.28 11.61
CA SER A 24 -12.66 -2.00 12.30
C SER A 24 -13.86 -1.09 12.05
N ILE A 25 -14.33 -1.00 10.80
CA ILE A 25 -15.55 -0.26 10.44
C ILE A 25 -16.75 -0.80 11.25
N VAL A 26 -16.93 -2.11 11.30
CA VAL A 26 -18.02 -2.75 12.04
C VAL A 26 -17.91 -2.47 13.54
N GLN A 27 -16.72 -2.62 14.14
CA GLN A 27 -16.50 -2.34 15.56
C GLN A 27 -16.78 -0.87 15.91
N ILE A 28 -16.33 0.08 15.08
CA ILE A 28 -16.55 1.51 15.27
C ILE A 28 -18.04 1.86 15.11
N ALA A 29 -18.70 1.35 14.07
CA ALA A 29 -20.09 1.69 13.78
C ALA A 29 -21.07 1.06 14.80
N CYS A 30 -20.85 -0.21 15.16
CA CYS A 30 -21.75 -0.95 16.05
C CYS A 30 -21.44 -0.74 17.54
N GLY A 31 -20.20 -0.40 17.91
CA GLY A 31 -19.80 -0.15 19.29
C GLY A 31 -20.45 1.09 19.94
N LYS A 32 -21.03 1.99 19.13
CA LYS A 32 -21.67 3.24 19.58
C LYS A 32 -23.01 3.05 20.29
N ARG A 33 -23.63 1.87 20.26
CA ARG A 33 -24.96 1.66 20.85
C ARG A 33 -24.99 1.79 22.38
N ASN A 34 -23.87 1.60 23.08
CA ASN A 34 -23.85 1.66 24.55
C ASN A 34 -23.59 3.06 25.14
N ASP A 35 -22.95 3.98 24.40
CA ASP A 35 -22.57 5.30 24.94
C ASP A 35 -23.63 6.40 24.68
N ARG A 36 -24.49 6.20 23.68
CA ARG A 36 -25.48 7.21 23.27
C ARG A 36 -26.65 7.41 24.24
N LEU A 37 -26.84 6.52 25.21
CA LEU A 37 -27.85 6.70 26.26
C LEU A 37 -27.47 7.80 27.27
N ALA A 38 -26.24 8.32 27.24
CA ALA A 38 -25.72 9.24 28.27
C ALA A 38 -25.42 10.68 27.82
N SER A 39 -25.51 11.03 26.53
CA SER A 39 -25.06 12.35 26.03
C SER A 39 -26.16 13.15 25.33
N THR A 40 -26.90 13.94 26.12
CA THR A 40 -27.96 14.87 25.68
C THR A 40 -27.42 16.26 25.29
N GLY A 41 -26.40 16.35 24.42
CA GLY A 41 -25.67 17.62 24.26
C GLY A 41 -25.29 18.08 22.86
N SER A 42 -24.81 17.22 21.97
CA SER A 42 -24.48 17.65 20.60
C SER A 42 -24.23 16.49 19.65
N ASN A 43 -24.92 16.47 18.51
CA ASN A 43 -24.76 15.47 17.45
C ASN A 43 -23.59 15.86 16.52
N HIS A 44 -22.36 15.86 17.03
CA HIS A 44 -21.19 16.08 16.18
C HIS A 44 -20.79 14.80 15.42
N ALA A 45 -20.42 14.94 14.15
CA ALA A 45 -19.84 13.84 13.39
C ALA A 45 -18.47 13.49 13.96
N GLU A 46 -18.28 12.24 14.37
CA GLU A 46 -16.98 11.72 14.79
C GLU A 46 -16.24 11.13 13.59
N VAL A 47 -14.98 11.53 13.41
CA VAL A 47 -14.10 11.04 12.34
C VAL A 47 -13.10 10.03 12.90
N PHE A 48 -12.88 8.94 12.17
CA PHE A 48 -11.96 7.87 12.52
C PHE A 48 -11.02 7.58 11.36
N HIS A 49 -9.72 7.64 11.59
CA HIS A 49 -8.71 7.23 10.59
C HIS A 49 -8.42 5.73 10.74
N ILE A 50 -8.77 4.95 9.72
CA ILE A 50 -8.50 3.51 9.66
C ILE A 50 -7.28 3.30 8.76
N THR A 51 -6.11 3.63 9.32
CA THR A 51 -4.78 3.35 8.73
C THR A 51 -3.97 2.55 9.74
N ASN A 52 -2.90 1.87 9.31
CA ASN A 52 -2.12 1.04 10.23
C ASN A 52 -1.36 1.96 11.22
N PRO A 53 -1.54 1.81 12.54
CA PRO A 53 -0.79 2.60 13.51
C PRO A 53 0.71 2.31 13.52
N HIS A 54 1.16 1.20 12.92
CA HIS A 54 2.56 0.78 12.86
C HIS A 54 3.10 0.87 11.44
N ILE A 55 3.92 1.89 11.19
CA ILE A 55 4.58 2.10 9.89
C ILE A 55 5.67 1.05 9.70
N SER A 56 5.73 0.48 8.51
CA SER A 56 6.71 -0.54 8.13
C SER A 56 7.76 0.05 7.17
N HIS A 57 8.92 -0.60 7.09
CA HIS A 57 9.93 -0.28 6.08
C HIS A 57 9.63 -1.01 4.78
N TRP A 58 9.85 -0.34 3.65
CA TRP A 58 9.65 -0.95 2.33
C TRP A 58 10.71 -2.00 2.01
N GLU A 59 11.97 -1.80 2.43
CA GLU A 59 13.11 -2.66 2.05
C GLU A 59 12.87 -4.17 2.33
N PRO A 60 12.45 -4.61 3.53
CA PRO A 60 12.22 -6.04 3.77
C PRO A 60 11.12 -6.62 2.87
N LEU A 61 10.09 -5.82 2.57
CA LEU A 61 9.01 -6.23 1.68
C LEU A 61 9.49 -6.34 0.23
N ALA A 62 10.29 -5.38 -0.22
CA ALA A 62 10.91 -5.37 -1.54
C ALA A 62 11.81 -6.59 -1.74
N GLN A 63 12.57 -7.00 -0.72
CA GLN A 63 13.36 -8.22 -0.74
C GLN A 63 12.47 -9.48 -0.91
N GLY A 64 11.35 -9.56 -0.18
CA GLY A 64 10.39 -10.66 -0.34
C GLY A 64 9.77 -10.73 -1.75
N ILE A 65 9.39 -9.57 -2.31
CA ILE A 65 8.86 -9.47 -3.68
C ILE A 65 9.94 -9.85 -4.70
N SER A 66 11.17 -9.38 -4.49
CA SER A 66 12.32 -9.64 -5.37
C SER A 66 12.59 -11.14 -5.54
N GLN A 67 12.56 -11.88 -4.43
CA GLN A 67 12.71 -13.33 -4.43
C GLN A 67 11.55 -14.02 -5.17
N ALA A 68 10.30 -13.62 -4.90
CA ALA A 68 9.13 -14.21 -5.53
C ALA A 68 9.08 -13.96 -7.05
N CYS A 69 9.50 -12.79 -7.52
CA CYS A 69 9.49 -12.42 -8.92
C CYS A 69 10.79 -12.80 -9.67
N SER A 70 11.83 -13.24 -8.96
CA SER A 70 13.20 -13.38 -9.48
C SER A 70 13.67 -12.11 -10.20
N CYS A 71 13.46 -10.94 -9.57
CA CYS A 71 13.80 -9.63 -10.14
C CYS A 71 14.95 -8.96 -9.39
N LYS A 72 15.57 -7.95 -10.01
CA LYS A 72 16.64 -7.16 -9.38
C LYS A 72 16.04 -5.90 -8.76
N ILE A 73 16.44 -5.58 -7.53
CA ILE A 73 16.12 -4.30 -6.91
C ILE A 73 17.05 -3.21 -7.47
N ILE A 74 16.48 -2.09 -7.91
CA ILE A 74 17.20 -0.94 -8.47
C ILE A 74 16.63 0.37 -7.90
N PRO A 75 17.37 1.50 -7.96
CA PRO A 75 16.84 2.80 -7.55
C PRO A 75 15.52 3.17 -8.23
N LEU A 76 14.56 3.71 -7.48
CA LEU A 76 13.25 4.13 -8.03
C LEU A 76 13.39 5.04 -9.27
N LYS A 77 14.30 6.02 -9.24
CA LYS A 77 14.56 6.90 -10.40
C LYS A 77 15.04 6.13 -11.63
N GLU A 78 15.93 5.15 -11.44
CA GLU A 78 16.40 4.27 -12.50
C GLU A 78 15.25 3.40 -13.03
N TRP A 79 14.40 2.87 -12.14
CA TRP A 79 13.23 2.09 -12.52
C TRP A 79 12.25 2.90 -13.38
N VAL A 80 11.95 4.15 -12.99
CA VAL A 80 11.10 5.06 -13.78
C VAL A 80 11.74 5.37 -15.13
N GLN A 81 13.05 5.63 -15.18
CA GLN A 81 13.75 5.89 -16.44
C GLN A 81 13.72 4.67 -17.36
N ASN A 82 13.88 3.46 -16.83
CA ASN A 82 13.75 2.22 -17.59
C ASN A 82 12.35 2.06 -18.18
N LEU A 83 11.31 2.40 -17.42
CA LEU A 83 9.93 2.41 -17.92
C LEU A 83 9.73 3.44 -19.05
N LYS A 84 10.24 4.67 -18.88
CA LYS A 84 10.19 5.71 -19.93
C LYS A 84 10.88 5.24 -21.22
N ASN A 85 12.12 4.75 -21.10
CA ASN A 85 12.89 4.27 -22.24
C ASN A 85 12.17 3.13 -22.98
N ARG A 86 11.57 2.20 -22.23
CA ARG A 86 10.81 1.08 -22.82
C ARG A 86 9.59 1.56 -23.59
N LEU A 87 8.91 2.60 -23.12
CA LEU A 87 7.72 3.17 -23.78
C LEU A 87 8.06 4.09 -24.94
N SER A 88 9.29 4.59 -25.03
CA SER A 88 9.79 5.40 -26.15
C SER A 88 10.50 4.58 -27.25
N ASP A 89 10.56 3.25 -27.13
CA ASP A 89 11.15 2.40 -28.16
C ASP A 89 10.32 2.49 -29.46
N PRO A 90 10.88 2.92 -30.60
CA PRO A 90 10.14 3.04 -31.87
C PRO A 90 9.55 1.72 -32.38
N ARG A 91 10.00 0.58 -31.84
CA ARG A 91 9.49 -0.76 -32.17
C ARG A 91 8.29 -1.16 -31.31
N MET A 92 7.92 -0.37 -30.30
CA MET A 92 6.70 -0.58 -29.52
C MET A 92 5.49 -0.17 -30.35
N ASP A 93 4.61 -1.13 -30.60
CA ASP A 93 3.27 -0.87 -31.11
C ASP A 93 2.27 -0.67 -29.96
N GLU A 94 1.04 -0.27 -30.29
CA GLU A 94 -0.01 -0.05 -29.29
C GLU A 94 -0.32 -1.30 -28.45
N TRP A 95 -0.14 -2.49 -29.02
CA TRP A 95 -0.34 -3.76 -28.34
C TRP A 95 0.75 -4.01 -27.28
N GLY A 96 2.01 -3.83 -27.64
CA GLY A 96 3.16 -3.98 -26.74
C GLY A 96 3.11 -3.01 -25.56
N VAL A 97 2.54 -1.80 -25.74
CA VAL A 97 2.30 -0.86 -24.64
C VAL A 97 1.23 -1.37 -23.67
N ARG A 98 0.15 -2.01 -24.17
CA ARG A 98 -0.92 -2.58 -23.33
C ARG A 98 -0.42 -3.74 -22.46
N GLU A 99 0.59 -4.47 -22.93
CA GLU A 99 1.28 -5.52 -22.16
C GLU A 99 2.18 -4.98 -21.03
N ILE A 100 2.25 -3.64 -20.86
CA ILE A 100 2.96 -2.99 -19.75
C ILE A 100 1.94 -2.27 -18.87
N PRO A 101 1.34 -2.96 -17.88
CA PRO A 101 0.36 -2.33 -16.97
C PRO A 101 0.87 -1.06 -16.30
N ALA A 102 2.18 -0.97 -16.03
CA ALA A 102 2.81 0.21 -15.44
C ALA A 102 2.79 1.46 -16.34
N ALA A 103 2.56 1.31 -17.65
CA ALA A 103 2.59 2.42 -18.60
C ALA A 103 1.53 3.49 -18.31
N THR A 104 0.32 3.07 -17.93
CA THR A 104 -0.78 3.98 -17.59
C THR A 104 -0.50 4.79 -16.33
N LEU A 105 0.39 4.30 -15.47
CA LEU A 105 0.79 4.94 -14.21
C LEU A 105 2.15 5.66 -14.30
N LEU A 106 2.72 5.83 -15.49
CA LEU A 106 4.04 6.47 -15.64
C LEU A 106 4.08 7.88 -15.02
N GLY A 107 3.02 8.68 -15.21
CA GLY A 107 2.92 10.02 -14.62
C GLY A 107 2.93 9.98 -13.09
N PHE A 108 2.21 9.02 -12.51
CA PHE A 108 2.20 8.79 -11.06
C PHE A 108 3.60 8.41 -10.57
N PHE A 109 4.26 7.40 -11.18
CA PHE A 109 5.59 6.98 -10.74
C PHE A 109 6.65 8.07 -10.92
N SER A 110 6.55 8.89 -11.97
CA SER A 110 7.43 10.05 -12.16
C SER A 110 7.24 11.06 -11.02
N SER A 111 5.99 11.39 -10.68
CA SER A 111 5.69 12.26 -9.55
C SER A 111 6.26 11.75 -8.23
N VAL A 112 6.20 10.43 -7.98
CA VAL A 112 6.75 9.81 -6.76
C VAL A 112 8.28 9.85 -6.74
N ALA A 113 8.93 9.65 -7.90
CA ALA A 113 10.38 9.71 -8.02
C ALA A 113 10.94 11.14 -7.88
N ASP A 114 10.15 12.14 -8.27
CA ASP A 114 10.51 13.55 -8.23
C ASP A 114 10.13 14.25 -6.90
N SER A 115 9.26 13.65 -6.08
CA SER A 115 8.73 14.25 -4.84
C SER A 115 9.69 14.18 -3.64
N GLU A 116 10.99 14.42 -3.85
CA GLU A 116 11.98 14.39 -2.77
C GLU A 116 11.57 15.34 -1.63
N GLY A 117 11.45 14.78 -0.41
CA GLY A 117 11.16 15.55 0.80
C GLY A 117 9.69 15.79 1.13
N TRP A 118 8.73 15.50 0.24
CA TRP A 118 7.31 15.55 0.64
C TRP A 118 6.97 14.31 1.47
N VAL A 119 6.53 14.48 2.72
CA VAL A 119 6.08 13.37 3.57
C VAL A 119 4.59 13.53 3.84
N ARG A 120 3.81 12.47 3.56
CA ARG A 120 2.38 12.46 3.90
C ARG A 120 2.24 12.67 5.43
N PRO A 121 1.47 13.67 5.89
CA PRO A 121 1.25 13.83 7.33
C PRO A 121 0.73 12.53 7.96
N PRO A 122 1.24 12.14 9.13
CA PRO A 122 0.76 10.95 9.81
C PRO A 122 -0.69 11.15 10.23
N ALA A 123 -1.52 10.13 10.01
CA ALA A 123 -2.90 10.14 10.48
C ALA A 123 -2.92 9.72 11.96
N ASP A 124 -3.54 10.53 12.82
CA ASP A 124 -3.81 10.11 14.20
C ASP A 124 -4.91 9.05 14.22
N THR A 125 -4.53 7.83 14.64
CA THR A 125 -5.43 6.67 14.71
C THR A 125 -5.98 6.44 16.12
N THR A 126 -5.69 7.32 17.09
CA THR A 126 -6.06 7.16 18.50
C THR A 126 -7.55 6.88 18.69
N ASN A 127 -8.43 7.61 18.01
CA ASN A 127 -9.88 7.41 18.11
C ASN A 127 -10.32 6.06 17.55
N ALA A 128 -9.72 5.63 16.43
CA ALA A 128 -10.03 4.35 15.81
C ALA A 128 -9.55 3.19 16.68
N GLN A 129 -8.34 3.27 17.23
CA GLN A 129 -7.77 2.25 18.12
C GLN A 129 -8.54 2.09 19.43
N LYS A 130 -9.12 3.19 19.99
CA LYS A 130 -10.01 3.12 21.16
C LYS A 130 -11.26 2.28 20.90
N ARG A 131 -11.79 2.34 19.68
CA ARG A 131 -13.09 1.73 19.30
C ARG A 131 -12.96 0.41 18.53
N SER A 132 -11.79 0.14 17.94
CA SER A 132 -11.50 -1.08 17.17
C SER A 132 -10.38 -1.86 17.84
N ALA A 133 -10.73 -3.00 18.43
CA ALA A 133 -9.74 -3.97 18.91
C ALA A 133 -8.95 -4.59 17.75
N ALA A 134 -9.57 -4.71 16.57
CA ALA A 134 -8.93 -5.25 15.39
C ALA A 134 -7.78 -4.35 14.91
N LEU A 135 -8.02 -3.03 14.84
CA LEU A 135 -6.99 -2.07 14.43
C LEU A 135 -5.88 -1.94 15.47
N ARG A 136 -6.25 -1.94 16.76
CA ARG A 136 -5.29 -1.85 17.86
C ARG A 136 -4.36 -3.07 17.97
N ALA A 137 -4.83 -4.24 17.54
CA ALA A 137 -4.03 -5.47 17.53
C ALA A 137 -3.23 -5.66 16.23
N LEU A 138 -3.46 -4.83 15.21
CA LEU A 138 -2.72 -4.90 13.96
C LEU A 138 -1.27 -4.49 14.19
N GLY A 139 -0.33 -5.36 13.86
CA GLY A 139 1.11 -5.03 13.84
C GLY A 139 1.53 -4.33 12.55
N PRO A 140 2.83 -4.01 12.40
CA PRO A 140 3.37 -3.54 11.13
C PRO A 140 3.18 -4.60 10.04
N VAL A 141 3.06 -4.13 8.79
CA VAL A 141 3.10 -5.01 7.61
C VAL A 141 4.48 -5.64 7.53
N ASP A 142 4.53 -6.96 7.62
CA ASP A 142 5.77 -7.71 7.55
C ASP A 142 5.86 -8.56 6.27
N VAL A 143 6.99 -9.25 6.12
CA VAL A 143 7.23 -10.14 4.97
C VAL A 143 6.25 -11.31 4.94
N SER A 144 5.73 -11.76 6.10
CA SER A 144 4.77 -12.85 6.16
C SER A 144 3.42 -12.45 5.54
N MET A 145 2.97 -11.22 5.82
CA MET A 145 1.78 -10.62 5.23
C MET A 145 1.97 -10.37 3.73
N MET A 146 3.14 -9.87 3.32
CA MET A 146 3.47 -9.72 1.90
C MET A 146 3.42 -11.06 1.15
N LYS A 147 3.89 -12.16 1.75
CA LYS A 147 3.76 -13.51 1.18
C LYS A 147 2.32 -13.98 1.03
N VAL A 148 1.39 -13.52 1.88
CA VAL A 148 -0.04 -13.79 1.70
C VAL A 148 -0.55 -13.08 0.45
N TRP A 149 -0.23 -11.80 0.26
CA TRP A 149 -0.65 -11.05 -0.93
C TRP A 149 -0.03 -11.60 -2.22
N LEU A 150 1.26 -11.92 -2.20
CA LEU A 150 1.93 -12.54 -3.35
C LEU A 150 1.27 -13.88 -3.75
N ARG A 151 0.85 -14.70 -2.77
CA ARG A 151 0.09 -15.94 -3.06
C ARG A 151 -1.27 -15.65 -3.67
N GLN A 152 -1.99 -14.66 -3.17
CA GLN A 152 -3.28 -14.24 -3.72
C GLN A 152 -3.16 -13.67 -5.14
N TRP A 153 -2.05 -12.97 -5.43
CA TRP A 153 -1.76 -12.46 -6.77
C TRP A 153 -1.24 -13.52 -7.73
N GLY A 154 -0.91 -14.73 -7.26
CA GLY A 154 -0.43 -15.83 -8.11
C GLY A 154 -1.40 -16.17 -9.25
N ASP A 155 -2.71 -16.04 -9.00
CA ASP A 155 -3.75 -16.24 -10.02
C ASP A 155 -3.67 -15.20 -11.16
N TRP A 156 -3.13 -14.01 -10.90
CA TRP A 156 -2.97 -12.93 -11.88
C TRP A 156 -1.54 -12.84 -12.43
N ILE A 157 -0.56 -13.35 -11.68
CA ILE A 157 0.86 -13.30 -12.02
C ILE A 157 1.44 -14.73 -11.90
N PRO A 158 1.26 -15.58 -12.93
CA PRO A 158 1.63 -16.99 -12.87
C PRO A 158 3.13 -17.26 -12.65
N GLU A 159 3.97 -16.25 -12.87
CA GLU A 159 5.43 -16.34 -12.76
C GLU A 159 5.94 -16.17 -11.31
N LEU A 160 5.04 -15.89 -10.36
CA LEU A 160 5.39 -15.73 -8.95
C LEU A 160 5.81 -17.06 -8.32
N ARG A 161 6.92 -17.03 -7.57
CA ARG A 161 7.47 -18.16 -6.81
C ARG A 161 7.23 -17.91 -5.31
N VAL A 162 6.05 -18.27 -4.82
CA VAL A 162 5.57 -17.93 -3.47
C VAL A 162 5.14 -19.15 -2.67
#